data_AF-E2BRT3-F1
#
_entry.id   AF-E2BRT3-F1
#
_cell.length_a   1.000
_cell.length_b   1.000
_cell.length_c   1.000
_cell.angle_alpha   90.00
_cell.angle_beta   90.00
_cell.angle_gamma   90.00
#
_symmetry.space_group_name_H-M   'P 1'
#
loop_
_entity.id
_entity.type
_entity.pdbx_description
1 polymer ?
#
loop_
_entity_poly.entity_id
_entity_poly.type
_entity_poly.pdbx_seq_one_letter_code
_entity_poly.pdbx_strand_id
1 'polypeptide(L)'
;MPEGLLNVLVPFLDYHSYRKSSKYSESIHQNKAIFIFLSNTGSAQIVRHLFSLWERGKKREDTRLQDFEKLIADGAFSEKGGFHHSDTIQTSVIDHYVPFLPLEEVHVRKCLERAFTERGVVSPKKEMIQEVLSHLTFGPEPYNLYSMAGCKRIEQKVAAVVYGKSTLQSRNVV
;
A
#
# COMPACT_ATOMS: atom_id res chain seq x y z
N MET A 1 2.02 -11.19 -12.89
CA MET A 1 3.37 -11.22 -13.45
C MET A 1 3.78 -12.69 -13.54
N PRO A 2 4.32 -13.17 -14.68
CA PRO A 2 4.79 -14.54 -14.80
C PRO A 2 5.91 -14.82 -13.79
N GLU A 3 5.97 -16.06 -13.31
CA GLU A 3 7.06 -16.55 -12.47
C GLU A 3 8.39 -16.48 -13.22
N GLY A 4 9.48 -16.17 -12.51
CA GLY A 4 10.83 -16.09 -13.09
C GLY A 4 11.15 -14.83 -13.91
N LEU A 5 10.17 -13.98 -14.25
CA LEU A 5 10.44 -12.74 -15.00
C LEU A 5 11.43 -11.81 -14.27
N LEU A 6 11.34 -11.75 -12.94
CA LEU A 6 12.22 -10.90 -12.13
C LEU A 6 13.67 -11.41 -12.05
N ASN A 7 13.93 -12.66 -12.43
CA ASN A 7 15.29 -13.22 -12.45
C ASN A 7 16.18 -12.49 -13.48
N VAL A 8 15.58 -11.91 -14.54
CA VAL A 8 16.30 -11.08 -15.52
C VAL A 8 16.92 -9.84 -14.88
N LEU A 9 16.34 -9.35 -13.78
CA LEU A 9 16.85 -8.17 -13.08
C LEU A 9 17.98 -8.50 -12.10
N VAL A 10 18.15 -9.77 -11.71
CA VAL A 10 19.12 -10.18 -10.67
C VAL A 10 20.54 -9.68 -10.97
N PRO A 11 21.10 -9.76 -12.19
CA PRO A 11 22.43 -9.22 -12.47
C PRO A 11 22.55 -7.71 -12.26
N PHE A 12 21.46 -6.96 -12.34
CA PHE A 12 21.43 -5.52 -12.11
C PHE A 12 21.21 -5.17 -10.63
N LEU A 13 20.65 -6.10 -9.85
CA LEU A 13 20.44 -5.95 -8.41
C LEU A 13 21.64 -6.46 -7.60
N ASP A 14 22.36 -7.45 -8.14
CA ASP A 14 23.52 -8.06 -7.50
C ASP A 14 24.69 -7.06 -7.39
N TYR A 15 25.29 -7.03 -6.21
CA TYR A 15 26.43 -6.19 -5.85
C TYR A 15 27.71 -6.56 -6.61
N HIS A 16 27.75 -7.75 -7.23
CA HIS A 16 28.97 -8.34 -7.80
C HIS A 16 29.20 -8.08 -9.31
N SER A 17 28.24 -7.54 -10.06
CA SER A 17 28.24 -7.65 -11.53
C SER A 17 29.03 -6.59 -12.31
N TYR A 18 29.63 -5.57 -11.68
CA TYR A 18 30.40 -4.54 -12.40
C TYR A 18 31.82 -4.33 -11.83
N ARG A 19 32.64 -5.39 -11.83
CA ARG A 19 34.11 -5.24 -11.75
C ARG A 19 34.73 -5.34 -13.14
N LYS A 20 34.63 -4.28 -13.95
CA LYS A 20 35.55 -4.10 -15.08
C LYS A 20 36.92 -3.71 -14.51
N SER A 21 37.73 -4.71 -14.18
CA SER A 21 39.17 -4.54 -13.98
C SER A 21 39.79 -4.19 -15.33
N SER A 22 39.81 -2.91 -15.69
CA SER A 22 40.76 -2.41 -16.68
C SER A 22 42.04 -2.04 -15.94
N LYS A 23 43.17 -2.59 -16.39
CA LYS A 23 44.51 -2.40 -15.83
C LYS A 23 44.99 -0.93 -15.84
N TYR A 24 44.15 0.02 -16.29
CA TYR A 24 44.48 1.42 -16.50
C TYR A 24 43.32 2.41 -16.28
N SER A 25 42.19 2.02 -15.66
CA SER A 25 41.13 2.97 -15.32
C SER A 25 40.69 2.79 -13.87
N GLU A 26 40.61 3.91 -13.16
CA GLU A 26 39.95 4.08 -11.86
C GLU A 26 38.74 3.16 -11.71
N SER A 27 38.64 2.47 -10.58
CA SER A 27 37.53 1.59 -10.26
C SER A 27 36.21 2.37 -10.29
N ILE A 28 35.47 2.29 -11.41
CA ILE A 28 34.12 2.84 -11.54
C ILE A 28 33.18 1.93 -10.75
N HIS A 29 33.14 2.14 -9.44
CA HIS A 29 31.95 1.98 -8.64
C HIS A 29 30.79 2.77 -9.30
N GLN A 30 29.53 2.38 -9.36
CA GLN A 30 28.67 1.46 -8.62
C GLN A 30 27.33 1.54 -9.38
N ASN A 31 26.51 0.50 -9.38
CA ASN A 31 25.15 0.64 -9.92
C ASN A 31 24.39 1.66 -9.05
N LYS A 32 24.10 2.86 -9.58
CA LYS A 32 23.41 3.96 -8.87
C LYS A 32 21.89 3.94 -9.08
N ALA A 33 21.39 2.92 -9.79
CA ALA A 33 19.98 2.78 -10.05
C ALA A 33 19.24 2.40 -8.76
N ILE A 34 18.06 2.98 -8.57
CA ILE A 34 17.14 2.62 -7.49
C ILE A 34 16.04 1.77 -8.11
N PHE A 35 15.82 0.59 -7.55
CA PHE A 35 14.75 -0.32 -7.96
C PHE A 35 13.67 -0.31 -6.87
N ILE A 36 12.43 0.04 -7.25
CA ILE A 36 11.27 0.03 -6.34
C ILE A 36 10.28 -1.00 -6.86
N PHE A 37 10.08 -2.05 -6.07
CA PHE A 37 9.09 -3.09 -6.35
C PHE A 37 7.83 -2.86 -5.53
N LEU A 38 6.69 -2.80 -6.20
CA LEU A 38 5.38 -2.68 -5.56
C LEU A 38 4.64 -4.00 -5.71
N SER A 39 4.27 -4.61 -4.59
CA SER A 39 3.48 -5.84 -4.56
C SER A 39 2.44 -5.79 -3.44
N ASN A 40 1.32 -6.47 -3.67
CA ASN A 40 0.31 -6.74 -2.63
C ASN A 40 0.55 -8.08 -1.92
N THR A 41 1.63 -8.78 -2.27
CA THR A 41 2.02 -10.03 -1.65
C THR A 41 2.29 -9.85 -0.15
N GLY A 42 1.83 -10.80 0.67
CA GLY A 42 1.97 -10.71 2.13
C GLY A 42 0.93 -9.80 2.79
N SER A 43 0.04 -9.14 2.03
CA SER A 43 -0.95 -8.21 2.57
C SER A 43 -1.92 -8.87 3.55
N ALA A 44 -2.37 -10.10 3.27
CA ALA A 44 -3.27 -10.83 4.15
C ALA A 44 -2.61 -11.12 5.52
N GLN A 45 -1.32 -11.44 5.50
CA GLN A 45 -0.53 -11.77 6.67
C GLN A 45 -0.19 -10.51 7.46
N ILE A 46 0.10 -9.39 6.80
CA ILE A 46 0.21 -8.06 7.43
C ILE A 46 -1.08 -7.72 8.18
N VAL A 47 -2.23 -7.85 7.53
CA VAL A 47 -3.55 -7.55 8.15
C VAL A 47 -3.79 -8.44 9.37
N ARG A 48 -3.58 -9.75 9.24
CA ARG A 48 -3.75 -10.70 10.35
C ARG A 48 -2.80 -10.41 11.52
N HIS A 49 -1.53 -10.12 11.22
CA HIS A 49 -0.55 -9.83 12.25
C HIS A 49 -0.87 -8.52 12.97
N LEU A 50 -1.19 -7.45 12.23
CA LEU A 50 -1.59 -6.17 12.80
C LEU A 50 -2.85 -6.30 13.66
N PHE A 51 -3.85 -7.08 13.20
CA PHE A 51 -5.03 -7.39 13.99
C PHE A 51 -4.68 -8.08 15.32
N SER A 52 -3.78 -9.07 15.30
CA SER A 52 -3.34 -9.74 16.54
C SER A 52 -2.59 -8.81 17.50
N LEU A 53 -1.88 -7.79 16.99
CA LEU A 53 -1.20 -6.79 17.81
C LEU A 53 -2.23 -5.86 18.47
N TRP A 54 -3.24 -5.45 17.70
CA TRP A 54 -4.36 -4.66 18.18
C TRP A 54 -5.15 -5.39 19.28
N GLU A 55 -5.43 -6.69 19.13
CA GLU A 55 -6.10 -7.50 20.16
C GLU A 55 -5.31 -7.54 21.48
N ARG A 56 -3.98 -7.40 21.41
CA ARG A 56 -3.09 -7.30 22.57
C ARG A 56 -2.95 -5.87 23.11
N GLY A 57 -3.73 -4.93 22.59
CA GLY A 57 -3.71 -3.52 23.00
C GLY A 57 -2.57 -2.69 22.41
N LYS A 58 -1.78 -3.23 21.46
CA LYS A 58 -0.74 -2.46 20.77
C LYS A 58 -1.39 -1.62 19.68
N LYS A 59 -1.14 -0.30 19.70
CA LYS A 59 -1.64 0.59 18.65
C LYS A 59 -0.86 0.39 17.36
N ARG A 60 -1.49 0.73 16.25
CA ARG A 60 -0.87 0.73 14.93
C ARG A 60 0.40 1.58 14.90
N GLU A 61 0.36 2.76 15.50
CA GLU A 61 1.47 3.72 15.53
C GLU A 61 2.66 3.23 16.36
N ASP A 62 2.44 2.28 17.26
CA ASP A 62 3.49 1.68 18.09
C ASP A 62 4.20 0.50 17.40
N THR A 63 3.74 0.10 16.21
CA THR A 63 4.36 -0.97 15.43
C THR A 63 5.65 -0.51 14.74
N ARG A 64 6.57 -1.46 14.54
CA ARG A 64 7.88 -1.20 13.94
C ARG A 64 8.07 -2.02 12.68
N LEU A 65 8.99 -1.59 11.83
CA LEU A 65 9.37 -2.31 10.60
C LEU A 65 9.68 -3.80 10.88
N GLN A 66 10.45 -4.05 11.93
CA GLN A 66 10.87 -5.37 12.40
C GLN A 66 9.69 -6.31 12.74
N ASP A 67 8.51 -5.76 13.07
CA ASP A 67 7.32 -6.56 13.34
C ASP A 67 6.81 -7.26 12.06
N PHE A 68 7.16 -6.74 10.87
CA PHE A 68 6.62 -7.18 9.58
C PHE A 68 7.65 -7.71 8.58
N GLU A 69 8.93 -7.40 8.71
CA GLU A 69 9.97 -7.74 7.73
C GLU A 69 9.98 -9.24 7.38
N LYS A 70 10.05 -10.11 8.40
CA LYS A 70 10.05 -11.56 8.18
C LYS A 70 8.76 -12.04 7.51
N LEU A 71 7.62 -11.48 7.94
CA LEU A 71 6.30 -11.78 7.40
C LEU A 71 6.19 -11.46 5.92
N ILE A 72 6.76 -10.34 5.49
CA ILE A 72 6.78 -9.92 4.09
C ILE A 72 7.76 -10.77 3.29
N ALA A 73 8.95 -11.05 3.82
CA ALA A 73 9.93 -11.91 3.15
C ALA A 73 9.35 -13.31 2.88
N ASP A 74 8.72 -13.90 3.89
CA ASP A 74 8.06 -15.22 3.78
C ASP A 74 6.88 -15.17 2.79
N GLY A 75 6.06 -14.12 2.83
CA GLY A 75 4.96 -13.92 1.89
C GLY A 75 5.44 -13.76 0.45
N ALA A 76 6.49 -12.96 0.23
CA ALA A 76 7.08 -12.69 -1.07
C ALA A 76 7.65 -13.96 -1.72
N PHE A 77 8.22 -14.85 -0.91
CA PHE A 77 8.73 -16.14 -1.37
C PHE A 77 7.61 -17.15 -1.69
N SER A 78 6.58 -17.21 -0.85
CA SER A 78 5.57 -18.29 -0.87
C SER A 78 4.34 -18.01 -1.73
N GLU A 79 3.96 -16.75 -1.93
CA GLU A 79 2.77 -16.42 -2.73
C GLU A 79 3.07 -16.43 -4.23
N LYS A 80 2.13 -16.98 -5.00
CA LYS A 80 2.21 -16.99 -6.47
C LYS A 80 2.25 -15.55 -7.01
N GLY A 81 3.34 -15.21 -7.70
CA GLY A 81 3.62 -13.86 -8.19
C GLY A 81 4.99 -13.79 -8.87
N GLY A 82 5.43 -12.58 -9.22
CA GLY A 82 6.74 -12.39 -9.87
C GLY A 82 7.94 -12.77 -9.01
N PHE A 83 7.74 -12.82 -7.69
CA PHE A 83 8.75 -13.18 -6.68
C PHE A 83 8.65 -14.63 -6.19
N HIS A 84 7.62 -15.36 -6.62
CA HIS A 84 7.43 -16.77 -6.25
C HIS A 84 8.64 -17.57 -6.70
N HIS A 85 9.34 -18.20 -5.74
CA HIS A 85 10.58 -18.97 -5.98
C HIS A 85 11.63 -18.23 -6.83
N SER A 86 11.60 -16.89 -6.87
CA SER A 86 12.53 -16.15 -7.72
C SER A 86 13.92 -16.15 -7.10
N ASP A 87 14.94 -16.21 -7.96
CA ASP A 87 16.34 -16.14 -7.53
C ASP A 87 16.59 -14.81 -6.80
N THR A 88 15.80 -13.76 -7.08
CA THR A 88 15.82 -12.45 -6.42
C THR A 88 15.65 -12.53 -4.90
N ILE A 89 14.81 -13.44 -4.38
CA ILE A 89 14.65 -13.62 -2.94
C ILE A 89 15.70 -14.61 -2.42
N GLN A 90 15.98 -15.68 -3.16
CA GLN A 90 16.99 -16.67 -2.77
C GLN A 90 18.40 -16.09 -2.67
N THR A 91 18.71 -15.06 -3.47
CA THR A 91 19.99 -14.35 -3.48
C THR A 91 20.01 -13.11 -2.58
N SER A 92 18.93 -12.84 -1.82
CA SER A 92 18.83 -11.70 -0.90
C SER A 92 19.17 -10.34 -1.52
N VAL A 93 18.82 -10.11 -2.80
CA VAL A 93 19.10 -8.83 -3.48
C VAL A 93 18.09 -7.71 -3.15
N ILE A 94 17.19 -7.95 -2.19
CA ILE A 94 16.26 -6.94 -1.67
C ILE A 94 16.86 -6.38 -0.38
N ASP A 95 17.20 -5.09 -0.39
CA ASP A 95 17.79 -4.42 0.78
C ASP A 95 16.77 -4.22 1.90
N HIS A 96 15.54 -3.81 1.56
CA HIS A 96 14.51 -3.44 2.53
C HIS A 96 13.10 -3.86 2.09
N TYR A 97 12.34 -4.42 3.03
CA TYR A 97 10.92 -4.70 2.87
C TYR A 97 10.09 -3.63 3.59
N VAL A 98 9.39 -2.78 2.84
CA VAL A 98 8.60 -1.68 3.43
C VAL A 98 7.11 -2.05 3.49
N PRO A 99 6.53 -2.36 4.67
CA PRO A 99 5.13 -2.69 4.83
C PRO A 99 4.22 -1.49 4.60
N PHE A 100 3.17 -1.67 3.80
CA PHE A 100 2.03 -0.76 3.75
C PHE A 100 0.89 -1.32 4.61
N LEU A 101 0.69 -0.73 5.78
CA LEU A 101 -0.31 -1.19 6.74
C LEU A 101 -1.74 -0.76 6.31
N PRO A 102 -2.77 -1.59 6.54
CA PRO A 102 -4.14 -1.33 6.07
C PRO A 102 -4.75 -0.09 6.74
N LEU A 103 -5.59 0.67 6.03
CA LEU A 103 -6.05 1.98 6.52
C LEU A 103 -7.25 1.85 7.47
N GLU A 104 -7.13 2.39 8.68
CA GLU A 104 -8.28 2.58 9.59
C GLU A 104 -9.21 3.72 9.12
N GLU A 105 -10.43 3.76 9.66
CA GLU A 105 -11.44 4.78 9.31
C GLU A 105 -10.91 6.21 9.44
N VAL A 106 -10.10 6.50 10.46
CA VAL A 106 -9.49 7.82 10.67
C VAL A 106 -8.60 8.24 9.50
N HIS A 107 -7.93 7.30 8.84
CA HIS A 107 -7.12 7.55 7.64
C HIS A 107 -8.01 7.75 6.41
N VAL A 108 -9.06 6.96 6.29
CA VAL A 108 -10.05 7.07 5.22
C VAL A 108 -10.76 8.43 5.26
N ARG A 109 -11.08 8.94 6.45
CA ARG A 109 -11.64 10.29 6.65
C ARG A 109 -10.74 11.39 6.09
N LYS A 110 -9.43 11.31 6.30
CA LYS A 110 -8.46 12.25 5.69
C LYS A 110 -8.47 12.19 4.17
N CYS A 111 -8.58 10.99 3.59
CA CYS A 111 -8.74 10.85 2.14
C CYS A 111 -10.05 11.48 1.65
N LEU A 112 -11.15 11.33 2.40
CA LEU A 112 -12.44 11.93 2.07
C LEU A 112 -12.37 13.46 2.09
N GLU A 113 -11.80 14.04 3.15
CA GLU A 113 -11.60 15.49 3.27
C GLU A 113 -10.82 16.05 2.08
N ARG A 114 -9.75 15.35 1.68
CA ARG A 114 -8.95 15.72 0.50
C ARG A 114 -9.79 15.64 -0.78
N ALA A 115 -10.52 14.55 -1.00
CA ALA A 115 -11.35 14.34 -2.19
C ALA A 115 -12.50 15.36 -2.30
N PHE A 116 -13.09 15.79 -1.16
CA PHE A 116 -14.08 16.86 -1.14
C PHE A 116 -13.45 18.22 -1.47
N THR A 117 -12.28 18.51 -0.90
CA THR A 117 -11.53 19.74 -1.14
C THR A 117 -11.14 19.88 -2.61
N GLU A 118 -10.69 18.80 -3.25
CA GLU A 118 -10.38 18.77 -4.69
C GLU A 118 -11.59 19.07 -5.59
N ARG A 119 -12.82 18.96 -5.04
CA ARG A 119 -14.08 19.29 -5.72
C ARG A 119 -14.70 20.61 -5.27
N GLY A 120 -13.93 21.47 -4.59
CA GLY A 120 -14.38 22.78 -4.16
C GLY A 120 -15.24 22.77 -2.89
N VAL A 121 -15.38 21.64 -2.21
CA VAL A 121 -16.07 21.54 -0.91
C VAL A 121 -15.04 21.59 0.21
N VAL A 122 -14.72 22.80 0.67
CA VAL A 122 -13.66 23.08 1.67
C VAL A 122 -14.03 22.60 3.07
N SER A 123 -15.33 22.53 3.39
CA SER A 123 -15.84 21.98 4.65
C SER A 123 -17.00 21.01 4.39
N PRO A 124 -16.72 19.74 4.04
CA PRO A 124 -17.78 18.76 3.84
C PRO A 124 -18.56 18.55 5.13
N LYS A 125 -19.89 18.57 5.05
CA LYS A 125 -20.74 18.31 6.21
C LYS A 125 -20.54 16.87 6.70
N LYS A 126 -20.72 16.65 8.00
CA LYS A 126 -20.55 15.32 8.61
C LYS A 126 -21.40 14.25 7.92
N GLU A 127 -22.62 14.61 7.49
CA GLU A 127 -23.52 13.69 6.79
C GLU A 127 -22.96 13.25 5.43
N MET A 128 -22.27 14.14 4.71
CA MET A 128 -21.66 13.79 3.41
C MET A 128 -20.51 12.79 3.60
N ILE A 129 -19.71 12.97 4.64
CA ILE A 129 -18.65 12.02 4.99
C ILE A 129 -19.25 10.67 5.40
N GLN A 130 -20.29 10.67 6.25
CA GLN A 130 -20.96 9.43 6.66
C GLN A 130 -21.61 8.69 5.49
N GLU A 131 -22.22 9.42 4.56
CA GLU A 131 -22.81 8.86 3.35
C GLU A 131 -21.76 8.10 2.53
N VAL A 132 -20.59 8.70 2.28
CA VAL A 132 -19.52 8.00 1.56
C VAL A 132 -18.96 6.81 2.35
N LEU A 133 -18.74 6.97 3.66
CA LEU A 133 -18.25 5.89 4.53
C LEU A 133 -19.19 4.67 4.54
N SER A 134 -20.51 4.90 4.49
CA SER A 134 -21.52 3.82 4.45
C SER A 134 -21.39 2.93 3.20
N HIS A 135 -20.76 3.43 2.15
CA HIS A 135 -20.51 2.69 0.91
C HIS A 135 -19.13 2.03 0.88
N LEU A 136 -18.34 2.12 1.96
CA LEU A 136 -17.05 1.47 2.08
C LEU A 136 -17.17 0.20 2.91
N THR A 137 -16.33 -0.78 2.60
CA THR A 137 -16.30 -2.05 3.34
C THR A 137 -15.08 -2.07 4.24
N PHE A 138 -15.33 -2.37 5.52
CA PHE A 138 -14.31 -2.51 6.53
C PHE A 138 -14.26 -3.96 7.03
N GLY A 139 -13.09 -4.38 7.49
CA GLY A 139 -12.83 -5.71 8.02
C GLY A 139 -11.52 -5.74 8.83
N PRO A 140 -11.13 -6.91 9.36
CA PRO A 140 -11.95 -8.12 9.43
C PRO A 140 -13.10 -7.99 10.44
N GLU A 141 -14.15 -8.78 10.26
CA GLU A 141 -15.22 -8.95 11.25
C GLU A 141 -14.65 -9.59 12.54
N PRO A 142 -15.27 -9.33 13.72
CA PRO A 142 -16.47 -8.51 13.93
C PRO A 142 -16.19 -7.00 14.11
N TYR A 143 -14.92 -6.62 14.29
CA TYR A 143 -14.56 -5.26 14.69
C TYR A 143 -14.47 -4.27 13.52
N ASN A 144 -14.29 -4.76 12.29
CA ASN A 144 -14.29 -3.95 11.07
C ASN A 144 -13.33 -2.74 11.15
N LEU A 145 -12.10 -2.99 11.59
CA LEU A 145 -11.12 -1.94 11.90
C LEU A 145 -10.53 -1.26 10.66
N TYR A 146 -10.35 -2.02 9.57
CA TYR A 146 -9.56 -1.59 8.42
C TYR A 146 -10.37 -1.58 7.13
N SER A 147 -10.17 -0.55 6.30
CA SER A 147 -10.76 -0.46 4.96
C SER A 147 -10.18 -1.53 4.04
N MET A 148 -11.05 -2.37 3.48
CA MET A 148 -10.64 -3.44 2.56
C MET A 148 -10.03 -2.92 1.26
N ALA A 149 -10.42 -1.71 0.85
CA ALA A 149 -9.93 -1.07 -0.39
C ALA A 149 -8.98 0.11 -0.13
N GLY A 150 -8.61 0.37 1.13
CA GLY A 150 -7.91 1.58 1.52
C GLY A 150 -8.68 2.83 1.09
N CYS A 151 -8.01 3.76 0.40
CA CYS A 151 -8.63 4.96 -0.18
C CYS A 151 -8.99 4.82 -1.67
N LYS A 152 -8.90 3.60 -2.21
CA LYS A 152 -9.25 3.35 -3.61
C LYS A 152 -10.75 3.59 -3.81
N ARG A 153 -11.10 4.21 -4.95
CA ARG A 153 -12.49 4.48 -5.36
C ARG A 153 -13.26 5.52 -4.52
N ILE A 154 -12.62 6.18 -3.57
CA ILE A 154 -13.25 7.24 -2.76
C ILE A 154 -13.64 8.43 -3.64
N GLU A 155 -12.76 8.82 -4.57
CA GLU A 155 -12.97 9.90 -5.52
C GLU A 155 -14.32 9.81 -6.25
N GLN A 156 -14.64 8.63 -6.79
CA GLN A 156 -15.89 8.39 -7.53
C GLN A 156 -17.12 8.48 -6.61
N LYS A 157 -17.01 8.01 -5.36
CA LYS A 157 -18.11 8.07 -4.38
C LYS A 157 -18.35 9.51 -3.91
N VAL A 158 -17.28 10.26 -3.65
CA VAL A 158 -17.36 11.67 -3.29
C VAL A 158 -17.98 12.49 -4.42
N ALA A 159 -17.58 12.24 -5.68
CA ALA A 159 -18.19 12.88 -6.83
C ALA A 159 -19.71 12.66 -6.85
N ALA A 160 -20.17 11.41 -6.68
CA ALA A 160 -21.60 11.09 -6.67
C ALA A 160 -22.38 11.87 -5.60
N VAL A 161 -21.84 11.97 -4.38
CA VAL A 161 -22.46 12.74 -3.28
C VAL A 161 -22.52 14.24 -3.59
N VAL A 162 -21.43 14.81 -4.12
CA VAL A 162 -21.38 16.24 -4.48
C VAL A 162 -22.41 16.56 -5.58
N TYR A 163 -22.46 15.76 -6.66
CA TYR A 163 -23.43 15.94 -7.74
C TYR A 163 -24.88 15.71 -7.30
N GLY A 164 -25.14 14.73 -6.43
CA GLY A 164 -26.47 14.46 -5.91
C GLY A 164 -27.03 15.65 -5.11
N LYS A 165 -26.21 16.27 -4.26
CA LYS A 165 -26.65 17.38 -3.42
C LYS A 165 -26.79 18.71 -4.15
N SER A 166 -25.95 18.99 -5.15
CA SER A 166 -26.14 20.17 -6.01
C SER A 166 -27.47 20.09 -6.76
N THR A 167 -27.81 18.91 -7.30
CA THR A 167 -29.08 18.67 -8.00
C THR A 167 -30.30 18.84 -7.08
N LEU A 168 -30.22 18.36 -5.84
CA LEU A 168 -31.29 18.51 -4.85
C LEU A 168 -31.46 19.97 -4.39
N GLN A 169 -30.38 20.73 -4.25
CA GLN A 169 -30.46 22.16 -3.96
C GLN A 169 -31.12 22.94 -5.09
N SER A 170 -30.83 22.62 -6.36
CA SER A 170 -31.48 23.28 -7.50
C SER A 170 -32.98 22.98 -7.61
N ARG A 171 -33.44 21.83 -7.11
CA ARG A 171 -34.86 21.46 -7.10
C ARG A 171 -35.68 22.10 -5.98
N ASN A 172 -35.05 22.50 -4.88
CA ASN A 172 -35.71 23.15 -3.74
C ASN A 172 -35.77 24.69 -3.87
N VAL A 173 -35.34 25.25 -5.01
CA VAL A 173 -35.32 26.70 -5.30
C VAL A 173 -36.37 27.07 -6.38
N VAL A 174 -37.28 26.15 -6.71
CA VAL A 174 -38.44 26.38 -7.59
C VAL A 174 -39.73 26.21 -6.81
#